data_AF-A0A699UNX1-F1
#
_entry.id   AF-A0A699UNX1-F1
#
_cell.length_a   1.000
_cell.length_b   1.000
_cell.length_c   1.000
_cell.angle_alpha   90.00
_cell.angle_beta   90.00
_cell.angle_gamma   90.00
#
_symmetry.space_group_name_H-M   'P 1'
#
loop_
_entity.id
_entity.type
_entity.pdbx_description
1 polymer ?
#
loop_
_entity_poly.entity_id
_entity_poly.type
_entity_poly.pdbx_seq_one_letter_code
_entity_poly.pdbx_strand_id
1 'polypeptide(L)'
;LYCQGKENGVNILKSIDEGPYQMGRVWEPLAEGTEGAPQLGPERPRVYSDMSPEEKDRYNVDIRATNILLQGLPKDIYTPINHYTDAKDI
;
A
#
# COMPACT_ATOMS: atom_id res chain seq x y z
N LEU A 1 14.53 19.66 -1.57
CA LEU A 1 14.00 18.32 -1.89
C LEU A 1 13.44 17.76 -0.57
N TYR A 2 12.16 17.85 -0.24
CA TYR A 2 11.23 16.72 -0.44
C TYR A 2 9.75 17.12 -0.17
N CYS A 3 9.36 18.34 -0.51
CA CYS A 3 7.95 18.77 -0.46
C CYS A 3 7.64 19.59 -1.70
N GLN A 4 7.92 19.04 -2.89
CA GLN A 4 7.57 19.74 -4.12
C GLN A 4 6.10 19.43 -4.44
N GLY A 5 5.23 20.34 -4.01
CA GLY A 5 3.78 20.26 -4.12
C GLY A 5 3.11 20.33 -2.73
N LYS A 6 2.29 21.36 -2.49
CA LYS A 6 1.52 21.56 -1.26
C LYS A 6 0.64 20.33 -0.95
N GLU A 7 0.15 19.68 -2.00
CA GLU A 7 -0.69 18.48 -1.97
C GLU A 7 0.07 17.23 -1.44
N ASN A 8 1.33 17.05 -1.84
CA ASN A 8 2.17 15.95 -1.33
C ASN A 8 2.37 16.06 0.18
N GLY A 9 2.57 17.28 0.70
CA GLY A 9 2.71 17.52 2.15
C GLY A 9 1.43 17.17 2.94
N VAL A 10 0.26 17.52 2.42
CA VAL A 10 -1.04 17.16 3.03
C VAL A 10 -1.25 15.65 3.05
N ASN A 11 -0.90 14.97 1.96
CA ASN A 11 -1.04 13.50 1.86
C ASN A 11 -0.10 12.76 2.82
N ILE A 12 1.12 13.26 3.06
CA ILE A 12 2.04 12.68 4.05
C ILE A 12 1.46 12.79 5.46
N LEU A 13 0.99 13.99 5.85
CA LEU A 13 0.41 14.20 7.17
C LEU A 13 -0.83 13.31 7.39
N LYS A 14 -1.68 13.21 6.38
CA LYS A 14 -2.85 12.32 6.40
C LYS A 14 -2.45 10.85 6.55
N SER A 15 -1.40 10.41 5.89
CA SER A 15 -0.87 9.05 6.00
C SER A 15 -0.28 8.74 7.39
N ILE A 16 0.33 9.72 8.06
CA ILE A 16 0.81 9.55 9.43
C ILE A 16 -0.37 9.36 10.40
N ASP A 17 -1.43 10.15 10.23
CA ASP A 17 -2.61 10.13 11.11
C ASP A 17 -3.47 8.86 10.90
N GLU A 18 -3.73 8.51 9.64
CA GLU A 18 -4.62 7.41 9.27
C GLU A 18 -3.87 6.08 9.03
N GLY A 19 -2.54 6.11 8.97
CA GLY A 19 -1.70 4.99 8.57
C GLY A 19 -1.55 4.82 7.05
N PRO A 20 -0.64 3.91 6.64
CA PRO A 20 -0.39 3.63 5.24
C PRO A 20 -1.63 3.05 4.56
N TYR A 21 -1.89 3.49 3.33
CA TYR A 21 -3.01 3.05 2.52
C TYR A 21 -3.05 1.52 2.41
N GLN A 22 -4.21 0.94 2.70
CA GLN A 22 -4.43 -0.50 2.68
C GLN A 22 -5.16 -0.91 1.39
N MET A 23 -4.56 -1.82 0.65
CA MET A 23 -5.18 -2.38 -0.56
C MET A 23 -6.23 -3.42 -0.18
N GLY A 24 -7.49 -3.15 -0.52
CA GLY A 24 -8.61 -4.07 -0.29
C GLY A 24 -8.78 -5.15 -1.35
N ARG A 25 -9.98 -5.72 -1.41
CA ARG A 25 -10.44 -6.64 -2.45
C ARG A 25 -11.49 -5.97 -3.32
N VAL A 26 -11.65 -6.44 -4.55
CA VAL A 26 -12.62 -5.95 -5.52
C VAL A 26 -13.38 -7.12 -6.15
N TRP A 27 -14.63 -6.89 -6.51
CA TRP A 27 -15.45 -7.84 -7.26
C TRP A 27 -15.17 -7.72 -8.75
N GLU A 28 -14.94 -8.83 -9.43
CA GLU A 28 -14.77 -8.80 -10.88
C GLU A 28 -16.07 -8.36 -11.59
N PRO A 29 -16.00 -7.43 -12.55
CA PRO A 29 -17.13 -7.12 -13.41
C PRO A 29 -17.51 -8.38 -14.19
N LEU A 30 -18.73 -8.89 -13.98
CA LEU A 30 -19.26 -9.96 -14.81
C LEU A 30 -19.52 -9.37 -16.22
N ALA A 31 -19.09 -10.06 -17.27
CA ALA A 31 -19.68 -9.82 -18.59
C ALA A 31 -21.17 -10.16 -18.49
N GLU A 32 -22.06 -9.28 -18.96
CA GLU A 32 -23.52 -9.46 -18.87
C GLU A 32 -23.92 -10.90 -19.24
N GLY A 33 -24.35 -11.66 -18.25
CA GLY A 33 -24.48 -13.12 -18.37
C GLY A 33 -25.66 -13.63 -17.58
N THR A 34 -26.80 -13.69 -18.28
CA THR A 34 -28.00 -14.50 -18.02
C THR A 34 -28.77 -14.25 -16.71
N GLU A 35 -30.07 -14.03 -16.88
CA GLU A 35 -31.08 -13.89 -15.83
C GLU A 35 -30.99 -15.05 -14.81
N GLY A 36 -30.59 -14.72 -13.57
CA GLY A 36 -30.47 -15.66 -12.45
C GLY A 36 -29.04 -15.92 -11.92
N ALA A 37 -27.98 -15.39 -12.54
CA ALA A 37 -26.62 -15.50 -12.03
C ALA A 37 -26.31 -14.47 -10.91
N PRO A 38 -25.35 -14.75 -9.99
CA PRO A 38 -24.90 -13.75 -9.01
C PRO A 38 -24.44 -12.47 -9.73
N GLN A 39 -25.01 -11.36 -9.30
CA GLN A 39 -24.80 -10.01 -9.84
C GLN A 39 -23.36 -9.47 -9.72
N LEU A 40 -22.46 -10.19 -9.04
CA LEU A 40 -21.03 -9.86 -8.89
C LEU A 40 -20.19 -11.08 -9.25
N GLY A 41 -19.08 -10.87 -9.98
CA GLY A 41 -18.10 -11.90 -10.28
C GLY A 41 -17.34 -12.39 -9.04
N PRO A 42 -16.30 -13.22 -9.17
CA PRO A 42 -15.49 -13.62 -8.01
C PRO A 42 -14.75 -12.42 -7.39
N GLU A 43 -14.47 -12.51 -6.09
CA GLU A 43 -13.67 -11.53 -5.38
C GLU A 43 -12.18 -11.77 -5.65
N ARG A 44 -11.43 -10.73 -6.00
CA ARG A 44 -9.98 -10.79 -6.16
C ARG A 44 -9.27 -9.67 -5.39
N PRO A 45 -7.97 -9.84 -5.05
CA PRO A 45 -7.17 -8.73 -4.57
C PRO A 45 -7.23 -7.54 -5.55
N ARG A 46 -7.41 -6.34 -5.00
CA ARG A 46 -7.42 -5.12 -5.81
C ARG A 46 -5.99 -4.87 -6.31
N VAL A 47 -5.84 -4.45 -7.57
CA VAL A 47 -4.55 -4.05 -8.13
C VAL A 47 -4.48 -2.54 -8.30
N TYR A 48 -3.27 -1.99 -8.49
CA TYR A 48 -3.06 -0.54 -8.65
C TYR A 48 -3.94 0.07 -9.76
N SER A 49 -4.16 -0.64 -10.86
CA SER A 49 -5.01 -0.18 -11.95
C SER A 49 -6.48 0.05 -11.54
N ASP A 50 -6.97 -0.72 -10.55
CA ASP A 50 -8.34 -0.61 -10.03
C ASP A 50 -8.52 0.58 -9.07
N MET A 51 -7.47 1.35 -8.76
CA MET A 51 -7.52 2.51 -7.85
C MET A 51 -7.98 3.80 -8.54
N SER A 52 -8.67 4.66 -7.78
CA SER A 52 -8.95 6.04 -8.16
C SER A 52 -7.65 6.86 -8.20
N PRO A 53 -7.63 8.02 -8.89
CA PRO A 53 -6.47 8.91 -8.90
C PRO A 53 -6.01 9.32 -7.48
N GLU A 54 -6.94 9.62 -6.59
CA GLU A 54 -6.64 10.08 -5.22
C GLU A 54 -6.01 8.95 -4.37
N GLU A 55 -6.52 7.72 -4.52
CA GLU A 55 -5.95 6.55 -3.86
C GLU A 55 -4.54 6.26 -4.36
N LYS A 56 -4.30 6.38 -5.67
CA LYS A 56 -2.98 6.22 -6.28
C LYS A 56 -1.99 7.24 -5.74
N ASP A 57 -2.41 8.51 -5.65
CA ASP A 57 -1.57 9.58 -5.15
C ASP A 57 -1.15 9.35 -3.70
N ARG A 58 -2.10 8.97 -2.83
CA ARG A 58 -1.79 8.61 -1.45
C ARG A 58 -0.84 7.42 -1.36
N TYR A 59 -1.15 6.33 -2.07
CA TYR A 59 -0.31 5.13 -2.08
C TYR A 59 1.13 5.42 -2.52
N ASN A 60 1.30 6.25 -3.56
CA ASN A 60 2.62 6.67 -4.03
C ASN A 60 3.37 7.53 -3.02
N VAL A 61 2.65 8.41 -2.30
CA VAL A 61 3.22 9.21 -1.21
C VAL A 61 3.66 8.32 -0.05
N ASP A 62 2.88 7.29 0.31
CA ASP A 62 3.21 6.35 1.38
C ASP A 62 4.47 5.53 1.08
N ILE A 63 4.61 5.06 -0.17
CA ILE A 63 5.82 4.39 -0.64
C ILE A 63 7.03 5.33 -0.54
N ARG A 64 6.87 6.59 -0.94
CA ARG A 64 7.95 7.58 -0.86
C ARG A 64 8.35 7.88 0.59
N ALA A 65 7.37 8.09 1.46
CA ALA A 65 7.60 8.32 2.89
C ALA A 65 8.32 7.13 3.53
N THR A 66 7.88 5.90 3.22
CA THR A 66 8.53 4.67 3.65
C THR A 66 9.97 4.62 3.13
N ASN A 67 10.21 4.84 1.84
CA ASN A 67 11.56 4.83 1.27
C ASN A 67 12.50 5.87 1.89
N ILE A 68 12.01 7.06 2.28
CA ILE A 68 12.80 8.04 3.03
C ILE A 68 13.14 7.50 4.42
N LEU A 69 12.14 6.98 5.13
CA LEU A 69 12.33 6.41 6.46
C LEU A 69 13.38 5.30 6.39
N LEU A 70 13.23 4.34 5.48
CA LEU A 70 14.17 3.24 5.26
C LEU A 70 15.59 3.73 4.90
N GLN A 71 15.71 4.78 4.07
CA GLN A 71 17.02 5.33 3.69
C GLN A 71 17.68 6.16 4.79
N GLY A 72 16.89 6.81 5.64
CA GLY A 72 17.36 7.58 6.79
C GLY A 72 17.68 6.70 8.00
N LEU A 73 17.09 5.50 8.07
CA LEU A 73 17.41 4.52 9.10
C LEU A 73 18.79 3.89 8.80
N PRO A 74 19.69 3.84 9.79
CA PRO A 74 20.97 3.16 9.60
C PRO A 74 20.74 1.66 9.39
N LYS A 75 21.55 1.07 8.49
CA LYS A 75 21.39 -0.33 8.02
C LYS A 75 21.47 -1.37 9.13
N ASP A 76 22.06 -1.00 10.26
CA ASP A 76 22.18 -1.80 11.47
C ASP A 76 20.83 -2.09 12.14
N ILE A 77 19.76 -1.34 11.89
CA ILE A 77 18.41 -1.66 12.41
C ILE A 77 17.81 -2.91 11.73
N TYR A 78 18.16 -3.19 10.47
CA TYR A 78 17.72 -4.42 9.76
C TYR A 78 18.57 -5.64 10.09
N THR A 79 19.76 -5.43 10.66
CA THR A 79 20.73 -6.51 10.90
C THR A 79 20.22 -7.50 11.97
N PRO A 80 19.66 -7.07 13.12
CA PRO A 80 19.10 -7.97 14.12
C PRO A 80 17.88 -8.75 13.66
N ILE A 81 17.02 -8.15 12.81
CA ILE A 81 15.75 -8.77 12.38
C ILE A 81 16.03 -9.98 11.48
N ASN A 82 17.06 -9.94 10.63
CA ASN A 82 17.44 -11.08 9.78
C ASN A 82 18.18 -12.20 10.55
N HIS A 83 18.86 -11.88 11.65
CA HIS A 83 19.61 -12.86 12.46
C HIS A 83 18.76 -13.67 13.44
N TYR A 84 17.48 -13.33 13.64
CA TYR A 84 16.61 -14.07 14.57
C TYR A 84 16.14 -15.43 14.01
N THR A 85 16.32 -15.66 12.70
CA THR A 85 16.02 -16.96 12.07
C THR A 85 17.07 -18.03 12.36
N ASP A 86 18.30 -17.63 12.70
CA ASP A 86 19.42 -18.56 12.96
C ASP A 86 19.58 -18.94 14.45
N ALA A 87 18.89 -18.25 15.36
CA ALA A 87 19.04 -18.43 16.81
C ALA A 87 17.92 -19.28 17.45
N LYS A 88 17.38 -20.25 16.71
CA LYS A 88 16.54 -21.33 17.26
C LYS A 88 17.25 -22.67 17.07
N ASP A 89 18.32 -22.87 17.83
CA ASP A 89 18.86 -24.20 18.17
C ASP A 89 20.06 -24.05 19.13
N ILE A 90 19.79 -23.74 20.41
CA ILE A 90 20.67 -24.08 21.55
C ILE A 90 19.79 -24.43 22.76
#